data_AF-A0A8J6L5A8-F1
#
_entry.id   AF-A0A8J6L5A8-F1
#
_cell.length_a   1.000
_cell.length_b   1.000
_cell.length_c   1.000
_cell.angle_alpha   90.00
_cell.angle_beta   90.00
_cell.angle_gamma   90.00
#
_symmetry.space_group_name_H-M   'P 1'
#
loop_
_entity.id
_entity.type
_entity.pdbx_description
1 polymer ?
#
loop_
_entity_poly.entity_id
_entity_poly.type
_entity_poly.pdbx_seq_one_letter_code
_entity_poly.pdbx_strand_id
1 'polypeptide(L)'
;MRDIAGQALAFVQDLVPALLNFHTYTEQRIQIFPVDSAIDAISPLNQKFSQHLHENASYVRPLEEGMLHLFESITEDTVTVLETTVKLKPFSDHLASYIRFLRKILPYQLKSLEEECESSLCTPALRARNLELSQDMKRMTAVFEKLQTYITLLALPSTEPDGLLRTNYTSVLTNVGAALHGFHDVMKDISKHYSQKASIEHELPTETQKLVTTNDCILSSAVALTNGAGKIASFFSNNVDYFIASLSYGPKTASGFISPLSAECMLQYKKKAAAYMKALRKPLADSVPYWEAVANRRVLLSSTESREGLAQQVQQSLEKISKLEQEKEHWMLEAQLARIKLEKENQRMADRLRSTSGAQLAQENAAAAIAPCQEEGAAKVPAEPLQSTSLVPDVESREDLIKNHYMARIAELTSQLQLADSKSVHFYAECRALSKRLALAEKCKETLTEELKLASQSSSRLQDELTTTKRSYEDQLSMMSDHLCSMNETLSKQREEIDTLKMSSKCNSPFTEAKFSWEFQDIFKKPHVGYESQLLGSQVEEPLRLYQFIVQATKPLFLDCHCEYGDSPGAPLSVHPGECRNEWERSA
;
A
#
# COMPACT_ATOMS: atom_id res chain seq x y z
N MET A 1 5.65 -16.97 8.06
CA MET A 1 4.92 -15.99 7.24
C MET A 1 5.48 -15.91 5.82
N ARG A 2 6.54 -15.12 5.54
CA ARG A 2 6.97 -14.82 4.15
C ARG A 2 7.29 -16.07 3.29
N ASP A 3 8.00 -17.06 3.83
CA ASP A 3 8.37 -18.27 3.07
C ASP A 3 7.15 -19.14 2.74
N ILE A 4 6.22 -19.28 3.70
CA ILE A 4 4.93 -19.97 3.55
C ILE A 4 4.08 -19.27 2.48
N ALA A 5 4.05 -17.93 2.48
CA ALA A 5 3.38 -17.16 1.44
C ALA A 5 4.07 -17.27 0.07
N GLY A 6 5.39 -17.40 0.03
CA GLY A 6 6.15 -17.66 -1.20
C GLY A 6 5.82 -19.01 -1.83
N GLN A 7 5.64 -20.05 -0.99
CA GLN A 7 5.14 -21.35 -1.46
C GLN A 7 3.70 -21.23 -2.00
N ALA A 8 2.81 -20.54 -1.28
CA ALA A 8 1.43 -20.30 -1.73
C ALA A 8 1.37 -19.54 -3.07
N LEU A 9 2.23 -18.53 -3.26
CA LEU A 9 2.37 -17.81 -4.53
C LEU A 9 2.85 -18.76 -5.64
N ALA A 10 3.93 -19.50 -5.41
CA ALA A 10 4.49 -20.43 -6.41
C ALA A 10 3.47 -21.47 -6.89
N PHE A 11 2.61 -21.99 -6.01
CA PHE A 11 1.56 -22.92 -6.44
C PHE A 11 0.42 -22.26 -7.23
N VAL A 12 0.14 -20.96 -7.03
CA VAL A 12 -0.79 -20.21 -7.88
C VAL A 12 -0.14 -19.89 -9.24
N GLN A 13 1.17 -19.65 -9.26
CA GLN A 13 1.95 -19.55 -10.50
C GLN A 13 2.07 -20.87 -11.27
N ASP A 14 2.00 -22.04 -10.60
CA ASP A 14 1.80 -23.33 -11.26
C ASP A 14 0.38 -23.46 -11.86
N LEU A 15 -0.65 -23.04 -11.11
CA LEU A 15 -2.05 -23.23 -11.51
C LEU A 15 -2.52 -22.28 -12.61
N VAL A 16 -2.11 -21.02 -12.62
CA VAL A 16 -2.58 -20.02 -13.60
C VAL A 16 -2.29 -20.43 -15.04
N PRO A 17 -1.06 -20.85 -15.43
CA PRO A 17 -0.77 -21.41 -16.75
C PRO A 17 -1.57 -22.68 -17.05
N ALA A 18 -1.78 -23.55 -16.07
CA ALA A 18 -2.55 -24.78 -16.26
C ALA A 18 -4.05 -24.50 -16.52
N LEU A 19 -4.64 -23.48 -15.86
CA LEU A 19 -6.01 -23.02 -16.11
C LEU A 19 -6.14 -22.34 -17.47
N LEU A 20 -5.18 -21.47 -17.84
CA LEU A 20 -5.11 -20.85 -19.18
C LEU A 20 -5.07 -21.92 -20.28
N ASN A 21 -4.19 -22.89 -20.15
CA ASN A 21 -4.04 -24.00 -21.08
C ASN A 21 -5.32 -24.84 -21.19
N PHE A 22 -5.94 -25.21 -20.06
CA PHE A 22 -7.16 -26.01 -20.06
C PHE A 22 -8.31 -25.33 -20.81
N HIS A 23 -8.54 -24.04 -20.58
CA HIS A 23 -9.56 -23.26 -21.30
C HIS A 23 -9.20 -23.08 -22.79
N THR A 24 -7.94 -22.79 -23.10
CA THR A 24 -7.46 -22.57 -24.48
C THR A 24 -7.49 -23.85 -25.33
N TYR A 25 -7.14 -25.02 -24.78
CA TYR A 25 -7.24 -26.28 -25.52
C TYR A 25 -8.70 -26.77 -25.61
N THR A 26 -9.55 -26.44 -24.63
CA THR A 26 -11.02 -26.65 -24.76
C THR A 26 -11.59 -25.81 -25.92
N GLU A 27 -11.15 -24.56 -26.08
CA GLU A 27 -11.52 -23.68 -27.20
C GLU A 27 -11.12 -24.28 -28.55
N GLN A 28 -9.93 -24.86 -28.64
CA GLN A 28 -9.46 -25.55 -29.85
C GLN A 28 -10.27 -26.83 -30.12
N ARG A 29 -10.60 -27.64 -29.10
CA ARG A 29 -11.31 -28.90 -29.32
C ARG A 29 -12.72 -28.71 -29.88
N ILE A 30 -13.46 -27.71 -29.42
CA ILE A 30 -14.81 -27.42 -29.96
C ILE A 30 -14.80 -26.84 -31.39
N GLN A 31 -13.62 -26.61 -31.96
CA GLN A 31 -13.40 -26.30 -33.39
C GLN A 31 -12.94 -27.54 -34.19
N ILE A 32 -12.76 -28.70 -33.55
CA ILE A 32 -12.21 -29.94 -34.14
C ILE A 32 -13.20 -31.12 -34.02
N PHE A 33 -13.96 -31.20 -32.93
CA PHE A 33 -14.91 -32.29 -32.64
C PHE A 33 -16.19 -31.74 -31.99
N PRO A 34 -17.39 -32.23 -32.34
CA PRO A 34 -17.69 -33.39 -33.21
C PRO A 34 -17.56 -33.12 -34.72
N VAL A 35 -17.27 -31.87 -35.12
CA VAL A 35 -17.07 -31.45 -36.51
C VAL A 35 -15.83 -30.55 -36.57
N ASP A 36 -14.92 -30.80 -37.52
CA ASP A 36 -13.75 -29.93 -37.76
C ASP A 36 -14.20 -28.69 -38.55
N SER A 37 -13.93 -27.51 -37.99
CA SER A 37 -14.27 -26.21 -38.58
C SER A 37 -13.59 -25.93 -39.93
N ALA A 38 -12.59 -26.73 -40.32
CA ALA A 38 -11.99 -26.70 -41.64
C ALA A 38 -12.76 -27.52 -42.71
N ILE A 39 -13.79 -28.27 -42.30
CA ILE A 39 -14.60 -29.14 -43.18
C ILE A 39 -16.04 -28.62 -43.29
N ASP A 40 -16.66 -28.26 -42.16
CA ASP A 40 -18.04 -27.75 -42.11
C ASP A 40 -18.22 -26.75 -40.94
N ALA A 41 -19.32 -26.00 -40.92
CA ALA A 41 -19.59 -24.97 -39.93
C ALA A 41 -19.93 -25.57 -38.55
N ILE A 42 -19.19 -25.17 -37.51
CA ILE A 42 -19.51 -25.51 -36.12
C ILE A 42 -20.84 -24.91 -35.68
N SER A 43 -21.51 -25.54 -34.70
CA SER A 43 -22.81 -25.08 -34.20
C SER A 43 -22.75 -23.64 -33.67
N PRO A 44 -23.84 -22.84 -33.79
CA PRO A 44 -23.90 -21.50 -33.21
C PRO A 44 -23.65 -21.47 -31.69
N LEU A 45 -23.96 -22.58 -31.00
CA LEU A 45 -23.59 -22.79 -29.60
C LEU A 45 -22.07 -22.84 -29.43
N ASN A 46 -21.38 -23.74 -30.13
CA ASN A 46 -19.93 -23.92 -29.99
C ASN A 46 -19.15 -22.71 -30.50
N GLN A 47 -19.65 -22.00 -31.53
CA GLN A 47 -19.09 -20.72 -31.95
C GLN A 47 -19.12 -19.68 -30.81
N LYS A 48 -20.26 -19.55 -30.11
CA LYS A 48 -20.40 -18.63 -28.97
C LYS A 48 -19.64 -19.11 -27.72
N PHE A 49 -19.54 -20.42 -27.52
CA PHE A 49 -18.72 -21.01 -26.46
C PHE A 49 -17.24 -20.69 -26.68
N SER A 50 -16.75 -20.83 -27.92
CA SER A 50 -15.37 -20.48 -28.32
C SER A 50 -15.10 -18.99 -28.11
N GLN A 51 -16.03 -18.10 -28.51
CA GLN A 51 -15.90 -16.66 -28.25
C GLN A 51 -15.76 -16.34 -26.75
N HIS A 52 -16.51 -17.03 -25.88
CA HIS A 52 -16.39 -16.83 -24.44
C HIS A 52 -15.13 -17.45 -23.86
N LEU A 53 -14.70 -18.64 -24.30
CA LEU A 53 -13.43 -19.23 -23.89
C LEU A 53 -12.23 -18.36 -24.30
N HIS A 54 -12.28 -17.68 -25.44
CA HIS A 54 -11.24 -16.75 -25.88
C HIS A 54 -10.96 -15.61 -24.88
N GLU A 55 -11.98 -15.22 -24.09
CA GLU A 55 -11.83 -14.21 -23.05
C GLU A 55 -11.00 -14.69 -21.83
N ASN A 56 -10.70 -16.00 -21.70
CA ASN A 56 -10.22 -16.61 -20.45
C ASN A 56 -9.01 -15.91 -19.82
N ALA A 57 -8.06 -15.44 -20.63
CA ALA A 57 -6.84 -14.81 -20.16
C ALA A 57 -7.08 -13.54 -19.34
N SER A 58 -8.18 -12.81 -19.61
CA SER A 58 -8.58 -11.61 -18.87
C SER A 58 -9.10 -11.89 -17.46
N TYR A 59 -9.56 -13.12 -17.19
CA TYR A 59 -10.08 -13.53 -15.88
C TYR A 59 -9.10 -14.40 -15.08
N VAL A 60 -8.24 -15.17 -15.76
CA VAL A 60 -7.30 -16.10 -15.10
C VAL A 60 -6.00 -15.42 -14.67
N ARG A 61 -5.40 -14.55 -15.51
CA ARG A 61 -4.10 -13.91 -15.19
C ARG A 61 -4.15 -13.04 -13.92
N PRO A 62 -5.21 -12.24 -13.64
CA PRO A 62 -5.26 -11.43 -12.42
C PRO A 62 -5.20 -12.24 -11.11
N LEU A 63 -5.47 -13.55 -11.13
CA LEU A 63 -5.30 -14.42 -9.96
C LEU A 63 -3.84 -14.47 -9.48
N GLU A 64 -2.88 -14.46 -10.40
CA GLU A 64 -1.44 -14.36 -10.10
C GLU A 64 -1.10 -12.98 -9.52
N GLU A 65 -1.53 -11.90 -10.20
CA GLU A 65 -1.31 -10.51 -9.78
C GLU A 65 -1.83 -10.24 -8.36
N GLY A 66 -3.03 -10.76 -8.04
CA GLY A 66 -3.64 -10.64 -6.71
C GLY A 66 -2.85 -11.37 -5.62
N MET A 67 -2.30 -12.54 -5.92
CA MET A 67 -1.44 -13.30 -5.00
C MET A 67 -0.04 -12.69 -4.87
N LEU A 68 0.51 -12.12 -5.95
CA LEU A 68 1.78 -11.42 -5.93
C LEU A 68 1.70 -10.18 -5.03
N HIS A 69 0.65 -9.36 -5.19
CA HIS A 69 0.39 -8.21 -4.33
C HIS A 69 0.20 -8.62 -2.85
N LEU A 70 -0.49 -9.73 -2.58
CA LEU A 70 -0.59 -10.30 -1.24
C LEU A 70 0.80 -10.69 -0.69
N PHE A 71 1.62 -11.40 -1.46
CA PHE A 71 2.98 -11.82 -1.06
C PHE A 71 3.92 -10.63 -0.82
N GLU A 72 3.92 -9.62 -1.70
CA GLU A 72 4.75 -8.42 -1.57
C GLU A 72 4.44 -7.64 -0.30
N SER A 73 3.17 -7.62 0.13
CA SER A 73 2.76 -6.99 1.38
C SER A 73 3.36 -7.63 2.65
N ILE A 74 3.81 -8.89 2.57
CA ILE A 74 4.32 -9.68 3.70
C ILE A 74 5.81 -9.38 3.95
N THR A 75 6.03 -8.22 4.56
CA THR A 75 7.34 -7.77 5.07
C THR A 75 7.83 -8.57 6.29
N GLU A 76 9.11 -8.48 6.65
CA GLU A 76 9.69 -9.06 7.88
C GLU A 76 8.97 -8.61 9.17
N ASP A 77 8.43 -7.39 9.17
CA ASP A 77 7.65 -6.87 10.30
C ASP A 77 6.29 -7.56 10.50
N THR A 78 5.79 -8.33 9.54
CA THR A 78 4.44 -8.92 9.53
C THR A 78 4.43 -10.23 10.34
N VAL A 79 3.69 -10.27 11.45
CA VAL A 79 3.77 -11.36 12.45
C VAL A 79 2.57 -12.31 12.37
N THR A 80 1.41 -11.82 11.94
CA THR A 80 0.10 -12.50 12.05
C THR A 80 -0.66 -12.51 10.73
N VAL A 81 -1.52 -13.51 10.56
CA VAL A 81 -2.41 -13.62 9.38
C VAL A 81 -3.43 -12.47 9.35
N LEU A 82 -3.81 -11.92 10.50
CA LEU A 82 -4.74 -10.78 10.60
C LEU A 82 -4.19 -9.51 9.92
N GLU A 83 -2.88 -9.25 9.97
CA GLU A 83 -2.24 -8.14 9.25
C GLU A 83 -2.31 -8.33 7.72
N THR A 84 -2.17 -9.56 7.25
CA THR A 84 -2.22 -9.90 5.81
C THR A 84 -3.66 -10.01 5.27
N THR A 85 -4.63 -10.24 6.16
CA THR A 85 -6.06 -10.41 5.84
C THR A 85 -6.60 -9.20 5.06
N VAL A 86 -6.23 -7.98 5.46
CA VAL A 86 -6.63 -6.73 4.78
C VAL A 86 -6.13 -6.68 3.32
N LYS A 87 -5.04 -7.38 2.99
CA LYS A 87 -4.39 -7.41 1.67
C LYS A 87 -4.90 -8.53 0.76
N LEU A 88 -5.79 -9.41 1.25
CA LEU A 88 -6.40 -10.51 0.48
C LEU A 88 -7.48 -10.04 -0.51
N LYS A 89 -8.07 -8.86 -0.28
CA LYS A 89 -9.21 -8.34 -1.06
C LYS A 89 -9.01 -8.32 -2.59
N PRO A 90 -7.87 -7.87 -3.16
CA PRO A 90 -7.67 -7.89 -4.62
C PRO A 90 -7.72 -9.31 -5.19
N PHE A 91 -7.08 -10.28 -4.53
CA PHE A 91 -7.16 -11.68 -4.95
C PHE A 91 -8.60 -12.23 -4.84
N SER A 92 -9.34 -11.88 -3.79
CA SER A 92 -10.75 -12.26 -3.66
C SER A 92 -11.63 -11.69 -4.79
N ASP A 93 -11.37 -10.47 -5.23
CA ASP A 93 -12.12 -9.82 -6.32
C ASP A 93 -11.76 -10.39 -7.69
N HIS A 94 -10.49 -10.74 -7.91
CA HIS A 94 -10.04 -11.45 -9.11
C HIS A 94 -10.62 -12.88 -9.16
N LEU A 95 -10.63 -13.61 -8.04
CA LEU A 95 -11.27 -14.91 -7.92
C LEU A 95 -12.79 -14.84 -8.15
N ALA A 96 -13.47 -13.83 -7.60
CA ALA A 96 -14.89 -13.58 -7.87
C ALA A 96 -15.16 -13.32 -9.36
N SER A 97 -14.25 -12.63 -10.05
CA SER A 97 -14.33 -12.35 -11.48
C SER A 97 -14.11 -13.61 -12.33
N TYR A 98 -13.12 -14.44 -11.96
CA TYR A 98 -12.90 -15.75 -12.58
C TYR A 98 -14.10 -16.70 -12.43
N ILE A 99 -14.79 -16.66 -11.28
CA ILE A 99 -15.93 -17.54 -11.03
C ILE A 99 -17.21 -17.03 -11.72
N ARG A 100 -17.34 -15.72 -11.91
CA ARG A 100 -18.34 -15.15 -12.85
C ARG A 100 -18.08 -15.64 -14.28
N PHE A 101 -16.81 -15.76 -14.70
CA PHE A 101 -16.44 -16.36 -15.98
C PHE A 101 -16.77 -17.87 -16.05
N LEU A 102 -16.42 -18.68 -15.04
CA LEU A 102 -16.80 -20.10 -14.99
C LEU A 102 -18.32 -20.30 -15.10
N ARG A 103 -19.10 -19.53 -14.32
CA ARG A 103 -20.59 -19.51 -14.40
C ARG A 103 -21.11 -19.12 -15.79
N LYS A 104 -20.45 -18.18 -16.47
CA LYS A 104 -20.79 -17.74 -17.84
C LYS A 104 -20.55 -18.84 -18.88
N ILE A 105 -19.46 -19.61 -18.77
CA ILE A 105 -19.13 -20.66 -19.75
C ILE A 105 -19.81 -22.01 -19.46
N LEU A 106 -20.10 -22.35 -18.20
CA LEU A 106 -20.67 -23.63 -17.80
C LEU A 106 -21.90 -24.06 -18.64
N PRO A 107 -22.96 -23.25 -18.84
CA PRO A 107 -24.12 -23.70 -19.62
C PRO A 107 -23.77 -24.05 -21.07
N TYR A 108 -22.79 -23.36 -21.68
CA TYR A 108 -22.30 -23.67 -23.02
C TYR A 108 -21.47 -24.95 -23.03
N GLN A 109 -20.60 -25.14 -22.04
CA GLN A 109 -19.80 -26.37 -21.91
C GLN A 109 -20.68 -27.62 -21.73
N LEU A 110 -21.76 -27.49 -20.95
CA LEU A 110 -22.73 -28.56 -20.75
C LEU A 110 -23.50 -28.86 -22.04
N LYS A 111 -24.01 -27.82 -22.73
CA LYS A 111 -24.72 -27.99 -24.00
C LYS A 111 -23.81 -28.50 -25.12
N SER A 112 -22.52 -28.16 -25.11
CA SER A 112 -21.51 -28.68 -26.04
C SER A 112 -21.33 -30.20 -25.87
N LEU A 113 -21.23 -30.66 -24.61
CA LEU A 113 -21.19 -32.10 -24.29
C LEU A 113 -22.52 -32.82 -24.61
N GLU A 114 -23.65 -32.12 -24.58
CA GLU A 114 -24.95 -32.65 -25.02
C GLU A 114 -25.03 -32.76 -26.55
N GLU A 115 -24.57 -31.77 -27.32
CA GLU A 115 -24.41 -31.88 -28.79
C GLU A 115 -23.47 -33.05 -29.18
N GLU A 116 -22.37 -33.25 -28.44
CA GLU A 116 -21.52 -34.43 -28.59
C GLU A 116 -22.21 -35.76 -28.22
N CYS A 117 -23.25 -35.73 -27.38
CA CYS A 117 -24.06 -36.91 -27.06
C CYS A 117 -25.14 -37.21 -28.12
N GLU A 118 -25.56 -36.20 -28.88
CA GLU A 118 -26.56 -36.30 -29.95
C GLU A 118 -25.93 -36.58 -31.33
N SER A 119 -24.64 -36.28 -31.50
CA SER A 119 -23.85 -36.63 -32.70
C SER A 119 -23.96 -38.10 -33.11
N SER A 120 -24.04 -38.34 -34.43
CA SER A 120 -24.05 -39.69 -35.03
C SER A 120 -22.78 -40.50 -34.77
N LEU A 121 -21.70 -39.85 -34.34
CA LEU A 121 -20.44 -40.50 -33.92
C LEU A 121 -20.48 -41.00 -32.47
N CYS A 122 -21.53 -40.67 -31.70
CA CYS A 122 -21.57 -40.92 -30.27
C CYS A 122 -21.94 -42.38 -29.94
N THR A 123 -20.94 -43.18 -29.58
CA THR A 123 -21.16 -44.53 -29.03
C THR A 123 -21.79 -44.47 -27.63
N PRO A 124 -22.50 -45.52 -27.16
CA PRO A 124 -23.04 -45.56 -25.80
C PRO A 124 -21.95 -45.40 -24.70
N ALA A 125 -20.72 -45.84 -24.98
CA ALA A 125 -19.58 -45.68 -24.09
C ALA A 125 -19.10 -44.21 -24.04
N LEU A 126 -19.00 -43.55 -25.20
CA LEU A 126 -18.65 -42.13 -25.28
C LEU A 126 -19.72 -41.25 -24.61
N ARG A 127 -21.01 -41.55 -24.82
CA ARG A 127 -22.13 -40.88 -24.14
C ARG A 127 -22.04 -41.00 -22.62
N ALA A 128 -21.66 -42.17 -22.10
CA ALA A 128 -21.44 -42.35 -20.67
C ALA A 128 -20.27 -41.51 -20.13
N ARG A 129 -19.11 -41.47 -20.82
CA ARG A 129 -17.99 -40.59 -20.43
C ARG A 129 -18.37 -39.10 -20.50
N ASN A 130 -19.13 -38.69 -21.51
CA ASN A 130 -19.63 -37.31 -21.65
C ASN A 130 -20.58 -36.91 -20.52
N LEU A 131 -21.46 -37.81 -20.08
CA LEU A 131 -22.36 -37.55 -18.95
C LEU A 131 -21.62 -37.43 -17.62
N GLU A 132 -20.57 -38.24 -17.40
CA GLU A 132 -19.69 -38.11 -16.23
C GLU A 132 -18.92 -36.77 -16.26
N LEU A 133 -18.29 -36.45 -17.39
CA LEU A 133 -17.56 -35.17 -17.56
C LEU A 133 -18.49 -33.95 -17.40
N SER A 134 -19.74 -34.04 -17.87
CA SER A 134 -20.81 -33.04 -17.68
C SER A 134 -21.18 -32.84 -16.19
N GLN A 135 -21.15 -33.90 -15.39
CA GLN A 135 -21.29 -33.78 -13.93
C GLN A 135 -20.03 -33.18 -13.30
N ASP A 136 -18.84 -33.53 -13.80
CA ASP A 136 -17.58 -33.04 -13.26
C ASP A 136 -17.39 -31.53 -13.44
N MET A 137 -17.77 -30.96 -14.59
CA MET A 137 -17.69 -29.50 -14.80
C MET A 137 -18.65 -28.73 -13.88
N LYS A 138 -19.80 -29.31 -13.53
CA LYS A 138 -20.71 -28.78 -12.50
C LYS A 138 -20.04 -28.84 -11.12
N ARG A 139 -19.44 -29.98 -10.76
CA ARG A 139 -18.70 -30.15 -9.49
C ARG A 139 -17.53 -29.17 -9.38
N MET A 140 -16.75 -28.98 -10.45
CA MET A 140 -15.61 -28.06 -10.52
C MET A 140 -16.05 -26.62 -10.26
N THR A 141 -17.10 -26.17 -10.95
CA THR A 141 -17.66 -24.83 -10.76
C THR A 141 -18.15 -24.65 -9.31
N ALA A 142 -18.92 -25.60 -8.78
CA ALA A 142 -19.45 -25.53 -7.41
C ALA A 142 -18.36 -25.52 -6.33
N VAL A 143 -17.24 -26.23 -6.54
CA VAL A 143 -16.08 -26.18 -5.65
C VAL A 143 -15.41 -24.80 -5.68
N PHE A 144 -15.25 -24.20 -6.86
CA PHE A 144 -14.74 -22.83 -6.96
C PHE A 144 -15.67 -21.82 -6.26
N GLU A 145 -17.00 -21.92 -6.43
CA GLU A 145 -17.97 -21.08 -5.71
C GLU A 145 -17.86 -21.24 -4.18
N LYS A 146 -17.67 -22.47 -3.70
CA LYS A 146 -17.43 -22.75 -2.28
C LYS A 146 -16.12 -22.11 -1.80
N LEU A 147 -15.05 -22.22 -2.58
CA LEU A 147 -13.76 -21.57 -2.29
C LEU A 147 -13.86 -20.04 -2.27
N GLN A 148 -14.60 -19.45 -3.22
CA GLN A 148 -14.91 -18.01 -3.28
C GLN A 148 -15.56 -17.53 -1.97
N THR A 149 -16.54 -18.30 -1.48
CA THR A 149 -17.34 -17.93 -0.30
C THR A 149 -16.43 -17.76 0.93
N TYR A 150 -15.54 -18.73 1.18
CA TYR A 150 -14.62 -18.65 2.32
C TYR A 150 -13.49 -17.63 2.13
N ILE A 151 -12.96 -17.45 0.92
CA ILE A 151 -11.95 -16.42 0.64
C ILE A 151 -12.55 -15.00 0.74
N THR A 152 -13.80 -14.81 0.35
CA THR A 152 -14.54 -13.55 0.53
C THR A 152 -14.82 -13.27 2.00
N LEU A 153 -15.18 -14.28 2.80
CA LEU A 153 -15.31 -14.16 4.26
C LEU A 153 -13.97 -13.79 4.92
N LEU A 154 -12.85 -14.38 4.49
CA LEU A 154 -11.52 -13.97 4.93
C LEU A 154 -11.16 -12.55 4.48
N ALA A 155 -11.59 -12.10 3.29
CA ALA A 155 -11.30 -10.76 2.79
C ALA A 155 -12.24 -9.66 3.35
N LEU A 156 -13.36 -10.01 3.97
CA LEU A 156 -14.37 -9.07 4.48
C LEU A 156 -13.81 -8.03 5.50
N PRO A 157 -12.87 -8.36 6.41
CA PRO A 157 -12.23 -7.38 7.28
C PRO A 157 -11.39 -6.29 6.59
N SER A 158 -11.18 -6.37 5.27
CA SER A 158 -10.62 -5.27 4.47
C SER A 158 -11.58 -4.10 4.31
N THR A 159 -12.90 -4.33 4.42
CA THR A 159 -13.95 -3.32 4.25
C THR A 159 -14.78 -3.13 5.52
N GLU A 160 -15.02 -4.20 6.29
CA GLU A 160 -15.84 -4.18 7.51
C GLU A 160 -15.04 -4.81 8.67
N PRO A 161 -14.40 -4.03 9.57
CA PRO A 161 -13.44 -4.55 10.56
C PRO A 161 -13.92 -5.73 11.41
N ASP A 162 -15.22 -5.77 11.71
CA ASP A 162 -15.87 -6.78 12.57
C ASP A 162 -16.68 -7.82 11.77
N GLY A 163 -16.66 -7.76 10.43
CA GLY A 163 -17.49 -8.60 9.55
C GLY A 163 -17.19 -10.11 9.62
N LEU A 164 -16.02 -10.50 10.15
CA LEU A 164 -15.72 -11.89 10.51
C LEU A 164 -15.34 -12.00 11.99
N LEU A 165 -16.20 -12.66 12.77
CA LEU A 165 -15.98 -12.92 14.21
C LEU A 165 -14.81 -13.89 14.43
N ARG A 166 -14.01 -13.66 15.49
CA ARG A 166 -12.82 -14.46 15.87
C ARG A 166 -13.08 -15.97 15.87
N THR A 167 -14.22 -16.40 16.42
CA THR A 167 -14.65 -17.81 16.51
C THR A 167 -14.75 -18.49 15.15
N ASN A 168 -15.00 -17.73 14.10
CA ASN A 168 -15.35 -18.26 12.79
C ASN A 168 -14.10 -18.45 11.91
N TYR A 169 -13.01 -17.71 12.14
CA TYR A 169 -11.76 -17.84 11.36
C TYR A 169 -11.25 -19.28 11.29
N THR A 170 -11.21 -20.00 12.42
CA THR A 170 -10.81 -21.42 12.45
C THR A 170 -11.67 -22.26 11.51
N SER A 171 -12.99 -22.12 11.60
CA SER A 171 -13.93 -22.86 10.73
C SER A 171 -13.78 -22.47 9.26
N VAL A 172 -13.61 -21.18 8.96
CA VAL A 172 -13.42 -20.67 7.58
C VAL A 172 -12.09 -21.18 7.00
N LEU A 173 -10.99 -21.17 7.74
CA LEU A 173 -9.70 -21.72 7.31
C LEU A 173 -9.79 -23.24 7.06
N THR A 174 -10.35 -24.02 7.99
CA THR A 174 -10.56 -25.46 7.78
C THR A 174 -11.43 -25.73 6.54
N ASN A 175 -12.45 -24.90 6.29
CA ASN A 175 -13.30 -25.01 5.10
C ASN A 175 -12.61 -24.58 3.78
N VAL A 176 -11.66 -23.64 3.80
CA VAL A 176 -10.78 -23.37 2.65
C VAL A 176 -9.96 -24.62 2.32
N GLY A 177 -9.33 -25.24 3.33
CA GLY A 177 -8.60 -26.51 3.15
C GLY A 177 -9.49 -27.62 2.56
N ALA A 178 -10.70 -27.80 3.07
CA ALA A 178 -11.66 -28.78 2.56
C ALA A 178 -12.13 -28.47 1.13
N ALA A 179 -12.30 -27.19 0.76
CA ALA A 179 -12.63 -26.80 -0.62
C ALA A 179 -11.46 -27.07 -1.59
N LEU A 180 -10.21 -26.86 -1.15
CA LEU A 180 -9.01 -27.15 -1.94
C LEU A 180 -8.82 -28.65 -2.20
N HIS A 181 -9.08 -29.51 -1.22
CA HIS A 181 -9.13 -30.98 -1.44
C HIS A 181 -10.25 -31.36 -2.41
N GLY A 182 -11.44 -30.77 -2.27
CA GLY A 182 -12.53 -30.96 -3.23
C GLY A 182 -12.16 -30.54 -4.66
N PHE A 183 -11.29 -29.55 -4.84
CA PHE A 183 -10.81 -29.13 -6.16
C PHE A 183 -9.83 -30.14 -6.75
N HIS A 184 -8.89 -30.64 -5.95
CA HIS A 184 -8.00 -31.74 -6.32
C HIS A 184 -8.78 -32.99 -6.76
N ASP A 185 -9.76 -33.41 -5.96
CA ASP A 185 -10.51 -34.64 -6.20
C ASP A 185 -11.38 -34.53 -7.46
N VAL A 186 -12.01 -33.38 -7.71
CA VAL A 186 -12.76 -33.15 -8.96
C VAL A 186 -11.82 -33.06 -10.16
N MET A 187 -10.66 -32.40 -10.07
CA MET A 187 -9.70 -32.37 -11.19
C MET A 187 -9.13 -33.76 -11.51
N LYS A 188 -8.99 -34.61 -10.50
CA LYS A 188 -8.58 -36.01 -10.64
C LYS A 188 -9.64 -36.84 -11.36
N ASP A 189 -10.92 -36.66 -11.01
CA ASP A 189 -12.05 -37.27 -11.74
C ASP A 189 -12.12 -36.76 -13.19
N ILE A 190 -12.00 -35.45 -13.43
CA ILE A 190 -11.93 -34.86 -14.77
C ILE A 190 -10.81 -35.51 -15.58
N SER A 191 -9.58 -35.55 -15.05
CA SER A 191 -8.43 -36.14 -15.76
C SER A 191 -8.66 -37.61 -16.12
N LYS A 192 -9.27 -38.38 -15.22
CA LYS A 192 -9.64 -39.79 -15.42
C LYS A 192 -10.71 -39.97 -16.49
N HIS A 193 -11.85 -39.28 -16.36
CA HIS A 193 -12.96 -39.43 -17.31
C HIS A 193 -12.62 -38.84 -18.67
N TYR A 194 -11.82 -37.77 -18.74
CA TYR A 194 -11.29 -37.21 -19.98
C TYR A 194 -10.31 -38.15 -20.67
N SER A 195 -9.37 -38.77 -19.94
CA SER A 195 -8.45 -39.76 -20.52
C SER A 195 -9.20 -40.95 -21.15
N GLN A 196 -10.25 -41.43 -20.48
CA GLN A 196 -11.10 -42.52 -20.98
C GLN A 196 -12.03 -42.08 -22.13
N LYS A 197 -12.42 -40.79 -22.18
CA LYS A 197 -13.12 -40.19 -23.31
C LYS A 197 -12.22 -40.14 -24.54
N ALA A 198 -11.01 -39.59 -24.38
CA ALA A 198 -10.03 -39.46 -25.46
C ALA A 198 -9.67 -40.81 -26.09
N SER A 199 -9.46 -41.87 -25.29
CA SER A 199 -9.17 -43.20 -25.85
C SER A 199 -10.33 -43.76 -26.71
N ILE A 200 -11.59 -43.49 -26.34
CA ILE A 200 -12.75 -43.89 -27.14
C ILE A 200 -12.87 -43.03 -28.40
N GLU A 201 -12.49 -41.75 -28.35
CA GLU A 201 -12.46 -40.87 -29.53
C GLU A 201 -11.38 -41.27 -30.55
N HIS A 202 -10.24 -41.77 -30.08
CA HIS A 202 -9.14 -42.27 -30.91
C HIS A 202 -9.50 -43.61 -31.60
N GLU A 203 -10.45 -44.37 -31.05
CA GLU A 203 -11.02 -45.56 -31.69
C GLU A 203 -12.08 -45.26 -32.78
N LEU A 204 -12.44 -43.98 -33.01
CA LEU A 204 -13.45 -43.61 -34.02
C LEU A 204 -12.86 -43.49 -35.44
N PRO A 205 -13.63 -43.81 -36.50
CA PRO A 205 -13.23 -43.56 -37.90
C PRO A 205 -12.97 -42.08 -38.26
N THR A 206 -13.26 -41.16 -37.34
CA THR A 206 -13.03 -39.72 -37.46
C THR A 206 -11.84 -39.24 -36.62
N GLU A 207 -10.96 -40.14 -36.17
CA GLU A 207 -9.69 -39.75 -35.56
C GLU A 207 -8.90 -38.84 -36.51
N THR A 208 -8.40 -37.72 -35.99
CA THR A 208 -7.48 -36.84 -36.71
C THR A 208 -6.28 -36.52 -35.81
N GLN A 209 -5.10 -36.33 -36.41
CA GLN A 209 -3.91 -35.93 -35.66
C GLN A 209 -4.12 -34.61 -34.88
N LYS A 210 -4.98 -33.70 -35.38
CA LYS A 210 -5.42 -32.51 -34.63
C LYS A 210 -6.12 -32.92 -33.33
N LEU A 211 -7.17 -33.75 -33.42
CA LEU A 211 -7.95 -34.18 -32.26
C LEU A 211 -7.10 -34.92 -31.24
N VAL A 212 -6.22 -35.83 -31.68
CA VAL A 212 -5.28 -36.54 -30.81
C VAL A 212 -4.40 -35.56 -30.03
N THR A 213 -3.71 -34.66 -30.75
CA THR A 213 -2.83 -33.68 -30.12
C THR A 213 -3.58 -32.69 -29.20
N THR A 214 -4.78 -32.25 -29.56
CA THR A 214 -5.59 -31.39 -28.68
C THR A 214 -6.09 -32.16 -27.45
N ASN A 215 -6.46 -33.44 -27.57
CA ASN A 215 -6.82 -34.30 -26.43
C ASN A 215 -5.65 -34.50 -25.48
N ASP A 216 -4.43 -34.75 -25.99
CA ASP A 216 -3.21 -34.84 -25.18
C ASP A 216 -2.90 -33.51 -24.47
N CYS A 217 -3.08 -32.37 -25.15
CA CYS A 217 -2.90 -31.04 -24.56
C CYS A 217 -3.92 -30.74 -23.45
N ILE A 218 -5.20 -31.10 -23.63
CA ILE A 218 -6.23 -30.99 -22.58
C ILE A 218 -5.85 -31.90 -21.41
N LEU A 219 -5.54 -33.18 -21.65
CA LEU A 219 -5.21 -34.13 -20.59
C LEU A 219 -3.96 -33.71 -19.81
N SER A 220 -2.93 -33.22 -20.49
CA SER A 220 -1.72 -32.64 -19.88
C SER A 220 -2.05 -31.46 -18.97
N SER A 221 -2.91 -30.53 -19.44
CA SER A 221 -3.37 -29.40 -18.62
C SER A 221 -4.23 -29.83 -17.43
N ALA A 222 -5.11 -30.83 -17.59
CA ALA A 222 -5.93 -31.37 -16.51
C ALA A 222 -5.08 -32.07 -15.43
N VAL A 223 -4.06 -32.84 -15.84
CA VAL A 223 -3.08 -33.46 -14.92
C VAL A 223 -2.22 -32.39 -14.22
N ALA A 224 -1.80 -31.34 -14.92
CA ALA A 224 -1.11 -30.21 -14.30
C ALA A 224 -1.98 -29.50 -13.25
N LEU A 225 -3.28 -29.30 -13.54
CA LEU A 225 -4.26 -28.78 -12.59
C LEU A 225 -4.48 -29.72 -11.39
N THR A 226 -4.62 -31.03 -11.59
CA THR A 226 -4.70 -32.01 -10.50
C THR A 226 -3.48 -31.92 -9.59
N ASN A 227 -2.28 -31.89 -10.17
CA ASN A 227 -1.03 -31.79 -9.41
C ASN A 227 -0.93 -30.47 -8.64
N GLY A 228 -1.25 -29.33 -9.28
CA GLY A 228 -1.25 -28.02 -8.63
C GLY A 228 -2.29 -27.92 -7.50
N ALA A 229 -3.50 -28.43 -7.71
CA ALA A 229 -4.54 -28.50 -6.70
C ALA A 229 -4.12 -29.36 -5.51
N GLY A 230 -3.52 -30.53 -5.76
CA GLY A 230 -2.99 -31.43 -4.74
C GLY A 230 -1.86 -30.81 -3.92
N LYS A 231 -0.95 -30.05 -4.57
CA LYS A 231 0.08 -29.25 -3.89
C LYS A 231 -0.56 -28.24 -2.93
N ILE A 232 -1.51 -27.41 -3.40
CA ILE A 232 -2.15 -26.37 -2.56
C ILE A 232 -2.97 -26.99 -1.43
N ALA A 233 -3.76 -28.02 -1.70
CA ALA A 233 -4.60 -28.66 -0.68
C ALA A 233 -3.75 -29.30 0.44
N SER A 234 -2.66 -29.97 0.08
CA SER A 234 -1.69 -30.54 1.01
C SER A 234 -0.95 -29.46 1.79
N PHE A 235 -0.46 -28.42 1.11
CA PHE A 235 0.20 -27.27 1.73
C PHE A 235 -0.72 -26.57 2.74
N PHE A 236 -1.96 -26.30 2.36
CA PHE A 236 -2.90 -25.59 3.22
C PHE A 236 -3.25 -26.42 4.46
N SER A 237 -3.46 -27.74 4.28
CA SER A 237 -3.72 -28.66 5.40
C SER A 237 -2.53 -28.74 6.36
N ASN A 238 -1.30 -28.85 5.83
CA ASN A 238 -0.07 -28.92 6.63
C ASN A 238 0.25 -27.60 7.36
N ASN A 239 -0.34 -26.47 6.95
CA ASN A 239 -0.13 -25.15 7.56
C ASN A 239 -1.38 -24.60 8.27
N VAL A 240 -2.50 -25.32 8.32
CA VAL A 240 -3.76 -24.78 8.86
C VAL A 240 -3.63 -24.42 10.34
N ASP A 241 -2.96 -25.24 11.13
CA ASP A 241 -2.70 -24.98 12.55
C ASP A 241 -1.77 -23.77 12.76
N TYR A 242 -0.83 -23.53 11.84
CA TYR A 242 0.01 -22.33 11.85
C TYR A 242 -0.82 -21.07 11.54
N PHE A 243 -1.72 -21.13 10.56
CA PHE A 243 -2.64 -20.03 10.26
C PHE A 243 -3.59 -19.76 11.44
N ILE A 244 -4.13 -20.80 12.09
CA ILE A 244 -4.99 -20.66 13.28
C ILE A 244 -4.20 -20.07 14.47
N ALA A 245 -3.00 -20.57 14.75
CA ALA A 245 -2.17 -20.09 15.85
C ALA A 245 -1.73 -18.62 15.67
N SER A 246 -1.60 -18.15 14.43
CA SER A 246 -1.24 -16.76 14.08
C SER A 246 -2.44 -15.80 13.95
N LEU A 247 -3.63 -16.20 14.44
CA LEU A 247 -4.81 -15.34 14.66
C LEU A 247 -4.78 -14.58 16.01
N SER A 248 -3.64 -14.53 16.71
CA SER A 248 -3.54 -13.88 18.02
C SER A 248 -2.19 -13.19 18.20
N TYR A 249 -2.22 -11.94 18.70
CA TYR A 249 -1.03 -11.10 18.87
C TYR A 249 -0.83 -10.80 20.36
N GLY A 250 0.09 -11.50 21.02
CA GLY A 250 0.40 -11.29 22.44
C GLY A 250 0.97 -12.53 23.15
N PRO A 251 1.38 -12.40 24.43
CA PRO A 251 1.70 -13.55 25.26
C PRO A 251 0.44 -14.39 25.52
N LYS A 252 0.62 -15.70 25.76
CA LYS A 252 -0.46 -16.71 25.89
C LYS A 252 -1.50 -16.43 27.00
N THR A 253 -1.30 -15.41 27.82
CA THR A 253 -2.17 -14.99 28.94
C THR A 253 -3.02 -13.76 28.62
N ALA A 254 -2.77 -13.04 27.52
CA ALA A 254 -3.55 -11.88 27.12
C ALA A 254 -4.67 -12.28 26.14
N SER A 255 -5.93 -12.15 26.55
CA SER A 255 -7.08 -12.63 25.76
C SER A 255 -7.49 -11.73 24.59
N GLY A 256 -6.96 -10.50 24.52
CA GLY A 256 -7.33 -9.46 23.56
C GLY A 256 -7.22 -9.93 22.10
N PHE A 257 -8.36 -9.95 21.42
CA PHE A 257 -8.40 -10.01 19.95
C PHE A 257 -8.14 -8.62 19.39
N ILE A 258 -7.38 -8.55 18.30
CA ILE A 258 -7.06 -7.30 17.61
C ILE A 258 -7.65 -7.42 16.21
N SER A 259 -8.52 -6.48 15.81
CA SER A 259 -9.13 -6.51 14.47
C SER A 259 -8.06 -6.37 13.38
N PRO A 260 -8.25 -6.97 12.19
CA PRO A 260 -7.28 -6.90 11.08
C PRO A 260 -6.79 -5.49 10.73
N LEU A 261 -7.70 -4.51 10.73
CA LEU A 261 -7.35 -3.10 10.50
C LEU A 261 -6.54 -2.48 11.65
N SER A 262 -6.82 -2.85 12.90
CA SER A 262 -5.98 -2.45 14.04
C SER A 262 -4.61 -3.14 14.00
N ALA A 263 -4.51 -4.36 13.50
CA ALA A 263 -3.26 -5.08 13.36
C ALA A 263 -2.36 -4.46 12.28
N GLU A 264 -2.89 -4.17 11.08
CA GLU A 264 -2.21 -3.36 10.04
C GLU A 264 -1.80 -1.97 10.58
N CYS A 265 -2.61 -1.34 11.43
CA CYS A 265 -2.26 -0.07 12.07
C CYS A 265 -1.06 -0.22 13.01
N MET A 266 -1.04 -1.24 13.88
CA MET A 266 0.13 -1.58 14.70
C MET A 266 1.37 -1.88 13.86
N LEU A 267 1.23 -2.60 12.75
CA LEU A 267 2.31 -2.92 11.82
C LEU A 267 2.94 -1.64 11.25
N GLN A 268 2.12 -0.64 10.88
CA GLN A 268 2.61 0.66 10.43
C GLN A 268 3.31 1.45 11.56
N TYR A 269 2.82 1.39 12.81
CA TYR A 269 3.52 1.99 13.95
C TYR A 269 4.85 1.28 14.27
N LYS A 270 4.90 -0.05 14.20
CA LYS A 270 6.12 -0.87 14.33
C LYS A 270 7.15 -0.46 13.27
N LYS A 271 6.74 -0.36 12.00
CA LYS A 271 7.59 0.12 10.89
C LYS A 271 8.12 1.54 11.13
N LYS A 272 7.28 2.47 11.59
CA LYS A 272 7.70 3.85 11.96
C LYS A 272 8.71 3.84 13.12
N ALA A 273 8.47 3.04 14.16
CA ALA A 273 9.39 2.91 15.30
C ALA A 273 10.72 2.27 14.90
N ALA A 274 10.71 1.23 14.08
CA ALA A 274 11.92 0.59 13.54
C ALA A 274 12.73 1.56 12.67
N ALA A 275 12.07 2.34 11.80
CA ALA A 275 12.71 3.39 11.01
C ALA A 275 13.33 4.50 11.89
N TYR A 276 12.63 4.94 12.93
CA TYR A 276 13.16 5.90 13.91
C TYR A 276 14.37 5.36 14.67
N MET A 277 14.31 4.12 15.17
CA MET A 277 15.45 3.48 15.85
C MET A 277 16.63 3.24 14.90
N LYS A 278 16.38 2.99 13.60
CA LYS A 278 17.42 2.93 12.56
C LYS A 278 18.04 4.29 12.27
N ALA A 279 17.25 5.37 12.32
CA ALA A 279 17.75 6.74 12.19
C ALA A 279 18.61 7.16 13.40
N LEU A 280 18.20 6.82 14.63
CA LEU A 280 19.01 7.03 15.85
C LEU A 280 20.31 6.22 15.87
N ARG A 281 20.35 5.07 15.19
CA ARG A 281 21.55 4.23 15.04
C ARG A 281 22.43 4.62 13.84
N LYS A 282 22.04 5.62 13.04
CA LYS A 282 22.94 6.20 12.05
C LYS A 282 24.07 6.91 12.83
N PRO A 283 25.35 6.64 12.55
CA PRO A 283 26.43 7.42 13.15
C PRO A 283 26.19 8.91 12.91
N LEU A 284 26.38 9.74 13.94
CA LEU A 284 26.54 11.18 13.70
C LEU A 284 27.72 11.35 12.75
N ALA A 285 27.57 12.21 11.75
CA ALA A 285 28.74 12.66 10.99
C ALA A 285 29.68 13.38 11.96
N ASP A 286 30.99 13.15 11.82
CA ASP A 286 32.00 13.74 12.71
C ASP A 286 31.88 15.27 12.70
N SER A 287 31.37 15.79 13.81
CA SER A 287 31.08 17.21 13.99
C SER A 287 32.06 17.77 15.00
N VAL A 288 32.81 18.81 14.59
CA VAL A 288 33.68 19.58 15.48
C VAL A 288 32.85 20.02 16.71
N PRO A 289 33.30 19.73 17.95
CA PRO A 289 32.61 20.13 19.17
C PRO A 289 32.25 21.62 19.18
N TYR A 290 31.07 21.97 19.70
CA TYR A 290 30.55 23.33 19.62
C TYR A 290 31.52 24.40 20.17
N TRP A 291 32.23 24.11 21.27
CA TRP A 291 33.23 25.02 21.84
C TRP A 291 34.42 25.27 20.89
N GLU A 292 34.85 24.24 20.16
CA GLU A 292 35.94 24.29 19.20
C GLU A 292 35.50 24.97 17.90
N ALA A 293 34.27 24.73 17.45
CA ALA A 293 33.66 25.46 16.34
C ALA A 293 33.53 26.97 16.63
N VAL A 294 33.17 27.34 17.87
CA VAL A 294 33.12 28.74 18.34
C VAL A 294 34.52 29.35 18.46
N ALA A 295 35.52 28.59 18.93
CA ALA A 295 36.91 29.02 18.98
C ALA A 295 37.46 29.28 17.57
N ASN A 296 37.30 28.33 16.64
CA ASN A 296 37.72 28.44 15.25
C ASN A 296 37.03 29.62 14.55
N ARG A 297 35.73 29.86 14.79
CA ARG A 297 35.03 31.05 14.29
C ARG A 297 35.63 32.35 14.82
N ARG A 298 36.02 32.42 16.10
CA ARG A 298 36.67 33.61 16.68
C ARG A 298 38.05 33.85 16.07
N VAL A 299 38.85 32.80 15.89
CA VAL A 299 40.17 32.88 15.23
C VAL A 299 40.02 33.40 13.80
N LEU A 300 39.13 32.82 13.00
CA LEU A 300 38.87 33.26 11.63
C LEU A 300 38.43 34.73 11.52
N LEU A 301 37.57 35.20 12.44
CA LEU A 301 37.16 36.61 12.50
C LEU A 301 38.36 37.52 12.81
N SER A 302 39.14 37.22 13.86
CA SER A 302 40.34 38.01 14.19
C SER A 302 41.41 37.98 13.09
N SER A 303 41.53 36.88 12.33
CA SER A 303 42.42 36.79 11.17
C SER A 303 41.93 37.60 9.97
N THR A 304 40.61 37.72 9.77
CA THR A 304 40.05 38.56 8.70
C THR A 304 40.17 40.05 9.03
N GLU A 305 39.89 40.45 10.28
CA GLU A 305 40.12 41.81 10.79
C GLU A 305 41.60 42.23 10.68
N SER A 306 42.52 41.34 11.10
CA SER A 306 43.97 41.54 10.96
C SER A 306 44.41 41.71 9.51
N ARG A 307 43.90 40.88 8.59
CA ARG A 307 44.18 40.97 7.15
C ARG A 307 43.67 42.28 6.54
N GLU A 308 42.49 42.76 6.96
CA GLU A 308 41.93 44.02 6.49
C GLU A 308 42.72 45.23 6.98
N GLY A 309 43.08 45.27 8.27
CA GLY A 309 43.97 46.30 8.82
C GLY A 309 45.34 46.34 8.12
N LEU A 310 45.94 45.18 7.84
CA LEU A 310 47.19 45.10 7.09
C LEU A 310 47.02 45.59 5.64
N ALA A 311 45.91 45.26 4.96
CA ALA A 311 45.63 45.75 3.62
C ALA A 311 45.48 47.29 3.59
N GLN A 312 44.82 47.88 4.58
CA GLN A 312 44.73 49.35 4.73
C GLN A 312 46.11 49.98 4.96
N GLN A 313 46.97 49.36 5.79
CA GLN A 313 48.34 49.84 6.03
C GLN A 313 49.23 49.74 4.77
N VAL A 314 49.06 48.68 3.96
CA VAL A 314 49.74 48.55 2.66
C VAL A 314 49.26 49.64 1.71
N GLN A 315 47.95 49.87 1.58
CA GLN A 315 47.40 50.94 0.74
C GLN A 315 47.92 52.33 1.14
N GLN A 316 47.92 52.67 2.43
CA GLN A 316 48.44 53.95 2.93
C GLN A 316 49.95 54.11 2.68
N SER A 317 50.73 53.03 2.74
CA SER A 317 52.18 53.11 2.46
C SER A 317 52.47 53.25 0.96
N LEU A 318 51.69 52.60 0.08
CA LEU A 318 51.76 52.81 -1.37
C LEU A 318 51.39 54.26 -1.77
N GLU A 319 50.31 54.82 -1.20
CA GLU A 319 49.94 56.21 -1.43
C GLU A 319 51.00 57.20 -0.95
N LYS A 320 51.69 56.89 0.15
CA LYS A 320 52.80 57.71 0.65
C LYS A 320 54.04 57.60 -0.24
N ILE A 321 54.34 56.41 -0.77
CA ILE A 321 55.42 56.20 -1.75
C ILE A 321 55.15 57.03 -3.01
N SER A 322 53.94 56.94 -3.59
CA SER A 322 53.58 57.68 -4.80
C SER A 322 53.70 59.20 -4.63
N LYS A 323 53.34 59.74 -3.46
CA LYS A 323 53.55 61.18 -3.13
C LYS A 323 55.03 61.54 -3.06
N LEU A 324 55.85 60.72 -2.41
CA LEU A 324 57.30 60.93 -2.33
C LEU A 324 58.00 60.78 -3.70
N GLU A 325 57.45 59.97 -4.60
CA GLU A 325 57.92 59.88 -5.99
C GLU A 325 57.59 61.15 -6.79
N GLN A 326 56.37 61.70 -6.65
CA GLN A 326 55.99 62.99 -7.24
C GLN A 326 56.85 64.15 -6.68
N GLU A 327 57.09 64.20 -5.36
CA GLU A 327 57.97 65.19 -4.74
C GLU A 327 59.42 65.05 -5.24
N LYS A 328 59.94 63.83 -5.37
CA LYS A 328 61.27 63.54 -5.94
C LYS A 328 61.39 64.05 -7.38
N GLU A 329 60.38 63.84 -8.22
CA GLU A 329 60.37 64.36 -9.59
C GLU A 329 60.32 65.89 -9.62
N HIS A 330 59.49 66.51 -8.79
CA HIS A 330 59.42 67.97 -8.61
C HIS A 330 60.79 68.57 -8.25
N TRP A 331 61.42 68.07 -7.17
CA TRP A 331 62.74 68.55 -6.73
C TRP A 331 63.85 68.27 -7.74
N MET A 332 63.75 67.18 -8.51
CA MET A 332 64.70 66.90 -9.60
C MET A 332 64.60 67.93 -10.72
N LEU A 333 63.38 68.33 -11.11
CA LEU A 333 63.14 69.37 -12.11
C LEU A 333 63.61 70.75 -11.60
N GLU A 334 63.33 71.10 -10.35
CA GLU A 334 63.86 72.34 -9.76
C GLU A 334 65.39 72.38 -9.72
N ALA A 335 66.04 71.28 -9.34
CA ALA A 335 67.50 71.18 -9.31
C ALA A 335 68.12 71.30 -10.73
N GLN A 336 67.47 70.75 -11.76
CA GLN A 336 67.88 70.94 -13.16
C GLN A 336 67.71 72.41 -13.59
N LEU A 337 66.57 73.04 -13.28
CA LEU A 337 66.34 74.46 -13.57
C LEU A 337 67.33 75.39 -12.83
N ALA A 338 67.71 75.04 -11.60
CA ALA A 338 68.73 75.75 -10.83
C ALA A 338 70.13 75.62 -11.47
N ARG A 339 70.52 74.41 -11.92
CA ARG A 339 71.77 74.19 -12.67
C ARG A 339 71.82 75.01 -13.95
N ILE A 340 70.76 74.99 -14.77
CA ILE A 340 70.68 75.76 -16.02
C ILE A 340 70.78 77.28 -15.76
N LYS A 341 70.17 77.79 -14.69
CA LYS A 341 70.32 79.20 -14.27
C LYS A 341 71.78 79.52 -13.88
N LEU A 342 72.42 78.66 -13.07
CA LEU A 342 73.78 78.85 -12.60
C LEU A 342 74.82 78.75 -13.73
N GLU A 343 74.65 77.80 -14.65
CA GLU A 343 75.48 77.69 -15.86
C GLU A 343 75.38 78.95 -16.74
N LYS A 344 74.17 79.49 -16.89
CA LYS A 344 73.89 80.72 -17.65
C LYS A 344 74.50 81.96 -16.98
N GLU A 345 74.57 82.03 -15.65
CA GLU A 345 75.32 83.08 -14.95
C GLU A 345 76.84 82.87 -14.97
N ASN A 346 77.31 81.63 -14.84
CA ASN A 346 78.74 81.31 -14.97
C ASN A 346 79.25 81.67 -16.36
N GLN A 347 78.47 81.46 -17.43
CA GLN A 347 78.83 81.92 -18.77
C GLN A 347 78.90 83.45 -18.83
N ARG A 348 77.90 84.18 -18.29
CA ARG A 348 77.91 85.65 -18.19
C ARG A 348 79.12 86.18 -17.41
N MET A 349 79.55 85.48 -16.37
CA MET A 349 80.73 85.82 -15.57
C MET A 349 82.04 85.46 -16.28
N ALA A 350 82.10 84.34 -16.98
CA ALA A 350 83.26 83.92 -17.77
C ALA A 350 83.51 84.84 -18.96
N ASP A 351 82.45 85.30 -19.64
CA ASP A 351 82.56 86.27 -20.74
C ASP A 351 83.06 87.64 -20.23
N ARG A 352 82.58 88.08 -19.05
CA ARG A 352 83.13 89.27 -18.37
C ARG A 352 84.61 89.07 -17.99
N LEU A 353 84.98 87.96 -17.37
CA LEU A 353 86.35 87.68 -16.93
C LEU A 353 87.33 87.54 -18.11
N ARG A 354 86.92 86.93 -19.22
CA ARG A 354 87.69 86.90 -20.48
C ARG A 354 87.93 88.29 -21.05
N SER A 355 86.99 89.23 -20.86
CA SER A 355 87.16 90.63 -21.25
C SER A 355 88.05 91.47 -20.30
N THR A 356 88.48 90.92 -19.15
CA THR A 356 89.22 91.68 -18.13
C THR A 356 90.47 91.01 -17.54
N SER A 357 90.81 89.76 -17.88
CA SER A 357 92.03 89.11 -17.39
C SER A 357 92.83 88.37 -18.47
N GLY A 358 93.97 88.97 -18.84
CA GLY A 358 95.06 88.32 -19.58
C GLY A 358 96.33 88.26 -18.71
N ALA A 359 96.31 87.44 -17.65
CA ALA A 359 97.42 87.33 -16.69
C ALA A 359 97.60 85.89 -16.12
N GLN A 360 97.71 84.92 -17.05
CA GLN A 360 98.67 83.79 -17.10
C GLN A 360 99.09 82.97 -15.85
N LEU A 361 99.38 81.67 -16.09
CA LEU A 361 99.94 80.62 -15.17
C LEU A 361 98.88 79.93 -14.27
N ALA A 362 98.79 78.60 -14.11
CA ALA A 362 99.77 77.48 -14.01
C ALA A 362 100.46 77.42 -12.61
N GLN A 363 100.67 76.28 -11.94
CA GLN A 363 100.44 74.85 -12.22
C GLN A 363 100.35 74.08 -10.86
N GLU A 364 100.23 72.73 -10.87
CA GLU A 364 100.49 71.82 -9.72
C GLU A 364 99.47 71.86 -8.54
N ASN A 365 99.47 70.94 -7.56
CA ASN A 365 99.62 69.47 -7.54
C ASN A 365 98.98 68.95 -6.22
N ALA A 366 98.33 67.78 -6.21
CA ALA A 366 97.94 67.08 -4.96
C ALA A 366 97.71 65.58 -5.19
N ALA A 367 98.29 64.73 -4.33
CA ALA A 367 98.11 63.27 -4.36
C ALA A 367 98.19 62.65 -2.96
N ALA A 368 97.15 61.87 -2.59
CA ALA A 368 97.09 60.86 -1.51
C ALA A 368 95.68 60.21 -1.59
N ALA A 369 95.40 58.90 -1.59
CA ALA A 369 96.08 57.68 -1.09
C ALA A 369 96.07 57.54 0.45
N ILE A 370 95.71 56.41 1.10
CA ILE A 370 95.20 55.06 0.71
C ILE A 370 94.48 54.48 1.95
N ALA A 371 93.44 53.64 1.81
CA ALA A 371 93.16 52.43 2.65
C ALA A 371 91.93 51.64 2.12
N PRO A 372 91.83 50.29 2.27
CA PRO A 372 91.11 49.46 1.28
C PRO A 372 90.10 48.42 1.81
N CYS A 373 89.40 47.77 0.85
CA CYS A 373 88.83 46.40 0.75
C CYS A 373 87.70 46.46 -0.30
N GLN A 374 87.68 45.76 -1.47
CA GLN A 374 87.88 44.34 -1.82
C GLN A 374 86.86 43.40 -1.13
N GLU A 375 86.16 42.48 -1.81
CA GLU A 375 85.91 42.16 -3.25
C GLU A 375 84.59 41.33 -3.35
N GLU A 376 83.98 40.87 -4.45
CA GLU A 376 84.21 40.88 -5.92
C GLU A 376 83.29 41.92 -6.64
N GLY A 377 82.93 41.96 -7.95
CA GLY A 377 83.00 41.05 -9.12
C GLY A 377 81.79 40.10 -9.23
N ALA A 378 81.28 39.66 -10.39
CA ALA A 378 81.56 39.95 -11.82
C ALA A 378 80.20 39.91 -12.60
N ALA A 379 79.86 40.76 -13.58
CA ALA A 379 80.40 40.91 -14.95
C ALA A 379 80.29 39.61 -15.83
N LYS A 380 79.83 39.61 -17.10
CA LYS A 380 79.23 40.61 -18.02
C LYS A 380 78.80 39.92 -19.37
N VAL A 381 78.12 40.64 -20.28
CA VAL A 381 77.93 40.43 -21.75
C VAL A 381 77.07 39.23 -22.26
N PRO A 382 76.55 39.24 -23.52
CA PRO A 382 75.29 38.56 -23.89
C PRO A 382 75.36 37.59 -25.10
N ALA A 383 74.18 37.22 -25.63
CA ALA A 383 73.96 36.50 -26.90
C ALA A 383 74.51 37.26 -28.14
N GLU A 384 74.65 36.72 -29.36
CA GLU A 384 74.11 35.53 -30.08
C GLU A 384 75.28 34.86 -30.90
N PRO A 385 75.16 33.85 -31.83
CA PRO A 385 74.02 33.48 -32.68
C PRO A 385 73.73 31.97 -32.96
N LEU A 386 72.52 31.73 -33.49
CA LEU A 386 72.08 30.77 -34.53
C LEU A 386 72.66 29.33 -34.71
N GLN A 387 71.70 28.41 -34.87
CA GLN A 387 71.65 27.29 -35.86
C GLN A 387 72.23 25.90 -35.50
N SER A 388 71.31 24.93 -35.32
CA SER A 388 71.52 23.50 -35.61
C SER A 388 70.17 22.80 -35.84
N THR A 389 70.19 21.67 -36.55
CA THR A 389 69.01 21.12 -37.25
C THR A 389 68.51 19.80 -36.66
N SER A 390 67.17 19.62 -36.67
CA SER A 390 66.46 18.33 -36.71
C SER A 390 66.28 17.50 -35.41
N LEU A 391 65.24 16.65 -35.44
CA LEU A 391 64.96 15.48 -34.59
C LEU A 391 64.62 15.69 -33.09
N VAL A 392 63.41 16.18 -32.79
CA VAL A 392 62.62 15.71 -31.62
C VAL A 392 61.14 15.51 -32.01
N PRO A 393 60.72 14.30 -32.44
CA PRO A 393 59.33 14.02 -32.85
C PRO A 393 58.28 13.99 -31.72
N ASP A 394 58.63 14.43 -30.51
CA ASP A 394 57.88 14.16 -29.27
C ASP A 394 57.16 15.40 -28.69
N VAL A 395 57.48 16.61 -29.17
CA VAL A 395 56.92 17.86 -28.60
C VAL A 395 55.42 18.01 -28.92
N GLU A 396 55.04 17.83 -30.18
CA GLU A 396 53.63 17.91 -30.61
C GLU A 396 52.80 16.77 -29.99
N SER A 397 53.35 15.55 -29.97
CA SER A 397 52.78 14.38 -29.27
C SER A 397 52.48 14.66 -27.80
N ARG A 398 53.46 15.23 -27.08
CA ARG A 398 53.32 15.64 -25.67
C ARG A 398 52.29 16.76 -25.49
N GLU A 399 52.30 17.77 -26.36
CA GLU A 399 51.31 18.85 -26.29
C GLU A 399 49.89 18.33 -26.51
N ASP A 400 49.69 17.46 -27.48
CA ASP A 400 48.36 16.92 -27.80
C ASP A 400 47.89 15.96 -26.71
N LEU A 401 48.78 15.20 -26.07
CA LEU A 401 48.45 14.44 -24.85
C LEU A 401 48.01 15.37 -23.70
N ILE A 402 48.66 16.52 -23.52
CA ILE A 402 48.30 17.54 -22.52
C ILE A 402 46.95 18.19 -22.85
N LYS A 403 46.72 18.59 -24.12
CA LYS A 403 45.45 19.14 -24.61
C LYS A 403 44.32 18.13 -24.39
N ASN A 404 44.51 16.87 -24.79
CA ASN A 404 43.54 15.79 -24.60
C ASN A 404 43.22 15.53 -23.13
N HIS A 405 44.23 15.50 -22.24
CA HIS A 405 44.01 15.36 -20.81
C HIS A 405 43.16 16.50 -20.23
N TYR A 406 43.48 17.76 -20.55
CA TYR A 406 42.71 18.90 -20.06
C TYR A 406 41.32 19.00 -20.69
N MET A 407 41.16 18.70 -21.98
CA MET A 407 39.84 18.63 -22.63
C MET A 407 38.96 17.53 -22.04
N ALA A 408 39.51 16.33 -21.80
CA ALA A 408 38.81 15.26 -21.11
C ALA A 408 38.42 15.67 -19.69
N ARG A 409 39.31 16.36 -18.95
CA ARG A 409 39.01 16.86 -17.60
C ARG A 409 37.94 17.95 -17.60
N ILE A 410 37.91 18.82 -18.60
CA ILE A 410 36.86 19.84 -18.77
C ILE A 410 35.51 19.18 -19.11
N ALA A 411 35.50 18.18 -20.00
CA ALA A 411 34.29 17.42 -20.33
C ALA A 411 33.73 16.67 -19.11
N GLU A 412 34.60 16.00 -18.35
CA GLU A 412 34.27 15.32 -17.09
C GLU A 412 33.64 16.29 -16.07
N LEU A 413 34.28 17.43 -15.80
CA LEU A 413 33.76 18.44 -14.87
C LEU A 413 32.45 19.07 -15.36
N THR A 414 32.29 19.26 -16.68
CA THR A 414 31.04 19.77 -17.28
C THR A 414 29.89 18.76 -17.10
N SER A 415 30.16 17.48 -17.32
CA SER A 415 29.21 16.38 -17.08
C SER A 415 28.80 16.30 -15.60
N GLN A 416 29.77 16.38 -14.68
CA GLN A 416 29.51 16.38 -13.24
C GLN A 416 28.66 17.59 -12.80
N LEU A 417 28.91 18.78 -13.36
CA LEU A 417 28.12 19.98 -13.10
C LEU A 417 26.67 19.84 -13.61
N GLN A 418 26.50 19.43 -14.87
CA GLN A 418 25.16 19.20 -15.46
C GLN A 418 24.36 18.15 -14.68
N LEU A 419 25.02 17.10 -14.18
CA LEU A 419 24.40 16.08 -13.33
C LEU A 419 24.02 16.63 -11.94
N ALA A 420 24.81 17.55 -11.38
CA ALA A 420 24.49 18.22 -10.12
C ALA A 420 23.31 19.19 -10.25
N ASP A 421 23.27 19.98 -11.33
CA ASP A 421 22.17 20.91 -11.63
C ASP A 421 20.86 20.17 -11.91
N SER A 422 20.91 19.08 -12.69
CA SER A 422 19.75 18.20 -12.92
C SER A 422 19.18 17.65 -11.61
N LYS A 423 20.06 17.19 -10.69
CA LYS A 423 19.66 16.72 -9.35
C LYS A 423 19.10 17.83 -8.47
N SER A 424 19.67 19.04 -8.49
CA SER A 424 19.19 20.16 -7.66
C SER A 424 17.80 20.62 -8.09
N VAL A 425 17.54 20.69 -9.40
CA VAL A 425 16.22 20.98 -9.98
C VAL A 425 15.22 19.88 -9.64
N HIS A 426 15.62 18.60 -9.73
CA HIS A 426 14.77 17.46 -9.37
C HIS A 426 14.36 17.49 -7.89
N PHE A 427 15.32 17.63 -6.96
CA PHE A 427 15.01 17.71 -5.53
C PHE A 427 14.18 18.95 -5.17
N TYR A 428 14.39 20.09 -5.84
CA TYR A 428 13.54 21.27 -5.66
C TYR A 428 12.09 21.00 -6.08
N ALA A 429 11.88 20.31 -7.21
CA ALA A 429 10.55 19.91 -7.66
C ALA A 429 9.87 18.93 -6.69
N GLU A 430 10.61 17.95 -6.17
CA GLU A 430 10.11 17.01 -5.15
C GLU A 430 9.72 17.72 -3.85
N CYS A 431 10.59 18.57 -3.30
CA CYS A 431 10.30 19.37 -2.10
C CYS A 431 9.04 20.23 -2.29
N ARG A 432 8.86 20.83 -3.47
CA ARG A 432 7.67 21.62 -3.82
C ARG A 432 6.40 20.76 -3.94
N ALA A 433 6.52 19.52 -4.44
CA ALA A 433 5.40 18.58 -4.52
C ALA A 433 5.02 18.03 -3.13
N LEU A 434 6.01 17.70 -2.29
CA LEU A 434 5.82 17.26 -0.91
C LEU A 434 5.18 18.35 -0.05
N SER A 435 5.64 19.59 -0.14
CA SER A 435 5.05 20.75 0.54
C SER A 435 3.56 20.92 0.22
N LYS A 436 3.17 20.81 -1.07
CA LYS A 436 1.75 20.84 -1.47
C LYS A 436 0.94 19.67 -0.88
N ARG A 437 1.49 18.45 -0.90
CA ARG A 437 0.83 17.26 -0.34
C ARG A 437 0.65 17.37 1.18
N LEU A 438 1.62 17.95 1.88
CA LEU A 438 1.57 18.18 3.32
C LEU A 438 0.48 19.22 3.67
N ALA A 439 0.45 20.37 3.01
CA ALA A 439 -0.58 21.40 3.24
C ALA A 439 -2.01 20.89 2.97
N LEU A 440 -2.19 20.01 1.97
CA LEU A 440 -3.48 19.34 1.73
C LEU A 440 -3.83 18.35 2.85
N ALA A 441 -2.86 17.57 3.34
CA ALA A 441 -3.07 16.64 4.45
C ALA A 441 -3.37 17.35 5.78
N GLU A 442 -2.74 18.51 6.03
CA GLU A 442 -3.03 19.36 7.18
C GLU A 442 -4.47 19.91 7.12
N LYS A 443 -4.90 20.44 5.97
CA LYS A 443 -6.29 20.89 5.79
C LYS A 443 -7.32 19.76 5.98
N CYS A 444 -7.05 18.56 5.45
CA CYS A 444 -7.93 17.40 5.65
C CYS A 444 -7.95 16.93 7.11
N LYS A 445 -6.83 17.05 7.83
CA LYS A 445 -6.79 16.79 9.28
C LYS A 445 -7.65 17.81 10.04
N GLU A 446 -7.57 19.10 9.70
CA GLU A 446 -8.37 20.15 10.33
C GLU A 446 -9.87 19.88 10.17
N THR A 447 -10.35 19.59 8.95
CA THR A 447 -11.77 19.27 8.72
C THR A 447 -12.23 18.04 9.50
N LEU A 448 -11.44 16.95 9.47
CA LEU A 448 -11.74 15.73 10.24
C LEU A 448 -11.76 15.98 11.75
N THR A 449 -10.92 16.88 12.28
CA THR A 449 -10.96 17.24 13.71
C THR A 449 -12.17 18.11 14.08
N GLU A 450 -12.80 18.82 13.14
CA GLU A 450 -14.04 19.55 13.39
C GLU A 450 -15.26 18.61 13.32
N GLU A 451 -15.31 17.75 12.29
CA GLU A 451 -16.32 16.69 12.17
C GLU A 451 -16.34 15.79 13.41
N LEU A 452 -15.17 15.42 13.95
CA LEU A 452 -15.06 14.64 15.18
C LEU A 452 -15.63 15.38 16.43
N LYS A 453 -15.47 16.70 16.53
CA LYS A 453 -16.08 17.49 17.61
C LYS A 453 -17.60 17.50 17.50
N LEU A 454 -18.13 17.72 16.29
CA LEU A 454 -19.56 17.75 16.02
C LEU A 454 -20.21 16.38 16.29
N ALA A 455 -19.57 15.29 15.87
CA ALA A 455 -20.00 13.93 16.18
C ALA A 455 -19.97 13.64 17.70
N SER A 456 -18.94 14.10 18.41
CA SER A 456 -18.84 13.97 19.87
C SER A 456 -19.95 14.74 20.60
N GLN A 457 -20.23 15.98 20.20
CA GLN A 457 -21.32 16.80 20.75
C GLN A 457 -22.70 16.19 20.48
N SER A 458 -22.90 15.59 19.30
CA SER A 458 -24.12 14.83 18.98
C SER A 458 -24.27 13.60 19.88
N SER A 459 -23.19 12.85 20.09
CA SER A 459 -23.16 11.68 20.97
C SER A 459 -23.51 12.03 22.43
N SER A 460 -22.91 13.09 22.99
CA SER A 460 -23.25 13.53 24.36
C SER A 460 -24.71 13.99 24.46
N ARG A 461 -25.22 14.72 23.47
CA ARG A 461 -26.63 15.12 23.44
C ARG A 461 -27.58 13.91 23.42
N LEU A 462 -27.31 12.92 22.57
CA LEU A 462 -28.12 11.69 22.49
C LEU A 462 -28.05 10.88 23.78
N GLN A 463 -26.92 10.92 24.51
CA GLN A 463 -26.77 10.30 25.82
C GLN A 463 -27.61 11.02 26.90
N ASP A 464 -27.70 12.35 26.87
CA ASP A 464 -28.57 13.13 27.75
C ASP A 464 -30.07 12.89 27.45
N GLU A 465 -30.45 12.84 26.17
CA GLU A 465 -31.81 12.50 25.72
C GLU A 465 -32.18 11.06 26.11
N LEU A 466 -31.25 10.10 26.03
CA LEU A 466 -31.46 8.72 26.47
C LEU A 466 -31.60 8.61 27.99
N THR A 467 -30.76 9.29 28.78
CA THR A 467 -30.80 9.20 30.25
C THR A 467 -32.03 9.89 30.85
N THR A 468 -32.49 10.99 30.25
CA THR A 468 -33.75 11.66 30.62
C THR A 468 -34.97 10.82 30.25
N THR A 469 -35.01 10.24 29.05
CA THR A 469 -36.06 9.31 28.61
C THR A 469 -36.13 8.09 29.52
N LYS A 470 -34.97 7.46 29.82
CA LYS A 470 -34.89 6.31 30.73
C LYS A 470 -35.48 6.65 32.11
N ARG A 471 -35.04 7.76 32.72
CA ARG A 471 -35.53 8.17 34.05
C ARG A 471 -37.05 8.37 34.04
N SER A 472 -37.61 9.00 33.01
CA SER A 472 -39.06 9.21 32.92
C SER A 472 -39.85 7.90 32.89
N TYR A 473 -39.35 6.84 32.25
CA TYR A 473 -39.98 5.53 32.30
C TYR A 473 -39.79 4.82 33.65
N GLU A 474 -38.63 4.96 34.31
CA GLU A 474 -38.41 4.46 35.67
C GLU A 474 -39.36 5.14 36.69
N ASP A 475 -39.54 6.46 36.59
CA ASP A 475 -40.48 7.24 37.41
C ASP A 475 -41.94 6.81 37.17
N GLN A 476 -42.35 6.61 35.91
CA GLN A 476 -43.69 6.13 35.54
C GLN A 476 -43.97 4.72 36.09
N LEU A 477 -43.00 3.82 35.98
CA LEU A 477 -43.11 2.47 36.54
C LEU A 477 -43.18 2.47 38.07
N SER A 478 -42.45 3.38 38.74
CA SER A 478 -42.56 3.57 40.19
C SER A 478 -43.97 4.02 40.58
N MET A 479 -44.49 5.07 39.94
CA MET A 479 -45.86 5.56 40.21
C MET A 479 -46.93 4.49 39.97
N MET A 480 -46.79 3.67 38.93
CA MET A 480 -47.68 2.52 38.70
C MET A 480 -47.57 1.46 39.80
N SER A 481 -46.35 1.16 40.28
CA SER A 481 -46.12 0.22 41.39
C SER A 481 -46.78 0.72 42.68
N ASP A 482 -46.62 2.00 43.02
CA ASP A 482 -47.22 2.60 44.22
C ASP A 482 -48.76 2.60 44.14
N HIS A 483 -49.32 2.92 42.97
CA HIS A 483 -50.76 2.86 42.73
C HIS A 483 -51.30 1.42 42.84
N LEU A 484 -50.60 0.42 42.29
CA LEU A 484 -50.98 -0.99 42.42
C LEU A 484 -50.91 -1.47 43.87
N CYS A 485 -49.90 -1.01 44.64
CA CYS A 485 -49.80 -1.30 46.07
C CYS A 485 -50.99 -0.73 46.85
N SER A 486 -51.30 0.55 46.65
CA SER A 486 -52.46 1.21 47.28
C SER A 486 -53.79 0.55 46.90
N MET A 487 -53.97 0.20 45.62
CA MET A 487 -55.15 -0.54 45.16
C MET A 487 -55.26 -1.90 45.86
N ASN A 488 -54.16 -2.65 45.99
CA ASN A 488 -54.14 -3.94 46.67
C ASN A 488 -54.46 -3.81 48.18
N GLU A 489 -54.03 -2.74 48.85
CA GLU A 489 -54.51 -2.43 50.21
C GLU A 489 -56.03 -2.19 50.25
N THR A 490 -56.59 -1.43 49.30
CA THR A 490 -58.05 -1.16 49.29
C THR A 490 -58.86 -2.43 49.03
N LEU A 491 -58.40 -3.30 48.13
CA LEU A 491 -59.00 -4.62 47.88
C LEU A 491 -58.90 -5.53 49.12
N SER A 492 -57.79 -5.45 49.86
CA SER A 492 -57.61 -6.19 51.12
C SER A 492 -58.58 -5.69 52.20
N LYS A 493 -58.73 -4.37 52.37
CA LYS A 493 -59.69 -3.75 53.30
C LYS A 493 -61.14 -4.10 52.94
N GLN A 494 -61.51 -4.02 51.67
CA GLN A 494 -62.83 -4.47 51.18
C GLN A 494 -63.05 -5.97 51.42
N ARG A 495 -62.00 -6.80 51.32
CA ARG A 495 -62.09 -8.23 51.59
C ARG A 495 -62.31 -8.53 53.08
N GLU A 496 -61.66 -7.79 53.97
CA GLU A 496 -61.90 -7.85 55.42
C GLU A 496 -63.30 -7.37 55.79
N GLU A 497 -63.81 -6.31 55.15
CA GLU A 497 -65.19 -5.83 55.31
C GLU A 497 -66.21 -6.88 54.84
N ILE A 498 -65.99 -7.49 53.66
CA ILE A 498 -66.82 -8.59 53.15
C ILE A 498 -66.83 -9.80 54.10
N ASP A 499 -65.67 -10.19 54.65
CA ASP A 499 -65.61 -11.37 55.53
C ASP A 499 -66.13 -11.07 56.95
N THR A 500 -66.02 -9.84 57.46
CA THR A 500 -66.71 -9.40 58.70
C THR A 500 -68.23 -9.26 58.52
N LEU A 501 -68.70 -8.82 57.36
CA LEU A 501 -70.12 -8.84 56.98
C LEU A 501 -70.67 -10.27 56.88
N LYS A 502 -69.90 -11.23 56.35
CA LYS A 502 -70.27 -12.66 56.38
C LYS A 502 -70.33 -13.23 57.81
N MET A 503 -69.39 -12.86 58.68
CA MET A 503 -69.35 -13.35 60.06
C MET A 503 -70.48 -12.76 60.92
N SER A 504 -70.83 -11.49 60.73
CA SER A 504 -72.01 -10.89 61.36
C SER A 504 -73.33 -11.43 60.78
N SER A 505 -73.40 -11.69 59.47
CA SER A 505 -74.54 -12.39 58.85
C SER A 505 -74.74 -13.80 59.43
N LYS A 506 -73.65 -14.56 59.66
CA LYS A 506 -73.68 -15.86 60.34
C LYS A 506 -74.17 -15.80 61.79
N CYS A 507 -74.18 -14.64 62.42
CA CYS A 507 -74.70 -14.46 63.79
C CYS A 507 -76.24 -14.45 63.83
N ASN A 508 -76.92 -14.18 62.70
CA ASN A 508 -78.37 -13.97 62.62
C ASN A 508 -79.14 -15.08 61.87
N SER A 509 -78.60 -16.30 61.73
CA SER A 509 -79.38 -17.48 61.30
C SER A 509 -78.74 -18.81 61.71
N PRO A 510 -79.48 -19.76 62.30
CA PRO A 510 -78.93 -21.05 62.71
C PRO A 510 -78.77 -22.05 61.55
N PHE A 511 -77.53 -22.47 61.35
CA PHE A 511 -77.08 -23.80 60.88
C PHE A 511 -77.94 -24.58 59.85
N THR A 512 -77.51 -24.58 58.58
CA THR A 512 -77.55 -25.78 57.72
C THR A 512 -76.24 -25.90 56.95
N GLU A 513 -75.66 -27.10 56.93
CA GLU A 513 -74.32 -27.36 56.43
C GLU A 513 -74.38 -27.94 55.00
N ALA A 514 -74.08 -27.12 53.99
CA ALA A 514 -74.03 -27.51 52.59
C ALA A 514 -72.59 -27.45 52.05
N LYS A 515 -72.01 -28.63 51.81
CA LYS A 515 -70.57 -28.82 51.54
C LYS A 515 -70.20 -28.51 50.07
N PHE A 516 -70.07 -27.24 49.72
CA PHE A 516 -69.54 -26.82 48.42
C PHE A 516 -68.00 -26.84 48.41
N SER A 517 -67.42 -27.77 47.64
CA SER A 517 -65.98 -27.80 47.39
C SER A 517 -65.61 -26.75 46.33
N TRP A 518 -64.65 -25.89 46.65
CA TRP A 518 -64.00 -24.98 45.71
C TRP A 518 -62.49 -25.06 45.91
N GLU A 519 -61.84 -25.88 45.09
CA GLU A 519 -60.37 -25.98 45.04
C GLU A 519 -59.81 -24.72 44.35
N PHE A 520 -59.47 -23.70 45.14
CA PHE A 520 -58.73 -22.53 44.66
C PHE A 520 -57.90 -21.85 45.77
N GLN A 521 -57.08 -22.64 46.47
CA GLN A 521 -56.23 -22.10 47.54
C GLN A 521 -54.88 -22.84 47.69
N ASP A 522 -54.06 -22.81 46.64
CA ASP A 522 -52.62 -23.10 46.77
C ASP A 522 -51.75 -22.33 45.75
N ILE A 523 -51.60 -21.03 46.01
CA ILE A 523 -50.51 -20.12 45.61
C ILE A 523 -50.56 -18.94 46.62
N PHE A 524 -49.41 -18.29 46.89
CA PHE A 524 -49.21 -17.22 47.89
C PHE A 524 -49.35 -17.60 49.38
N LYS A 525 -48.38 -18.36 49.92
CA LYS A 525 -48.06 -18.27 51.36
C LYS A 525 -46.63 -18.62 51.80
N LYS A 526 -45.63 -17.81 51.40
CA LYS A 526 -44.68 -17.13 52.34
C LYS A 526 -43.65 -16.23 51.63
N PRO A 527 -43.08 -15.20 52.30
CA PRO A 527 -42.15 -14.25 51.69
C PRO A 527 -40.76 -14.12 52.36
N HIS A 528 -39.91 -13.34 51.68
CA HIS A 528 -38.87 -12.42 52.19
C HIS A 528 -37.44 -12.86 52.60
N VAL A 529 -36.48 -12.13 51.99
CA VAL A 529 -35.15 -11.68 52.46
C VAL A 529 -34.01 -12.70 52.64
N GLY A 530 -32.97 -12.55 51.80
CA GLY A 530 -31.69 -12.08 52.36
C GLY A 530 -30.39 -12.79 51.97
N TYR A 531 -29.56 -12.08 51.19
CA TYR A 531 -28.08 -12.11 51.17
C TYR A 531 -27.27 -13.36 50.72
N GLU A 532 -26.47 -13.09 49.69
CA GLU A 532 -25.08 -13.52 49.42
C GLU A 532 -24.69 -14.98 49.10
N SER A 533 -24.19 -15.11 47.87
CA SER A 533 -22.91 -15.76 47.51
C SER A 533 -22.83 -17.29 47.35
N GLN A 534 -22.33 -17.69 46.16
CA GLN A 534 -21.81 -19.03 45.80
C GLN A 534 -22.90 -20.14 45.75
N LEU A 535 -23.09 -20.92 44.67
CA LEU A 535 -22.11 -21.46 43.72
C LEU A 535 -22.72 -21.74 42.31
N LEU A 536 -21.88 -22.22 41.39
CA LEU A 536 -22.17 -22.61 40.00
C LEU A 536 -23.39 -23.56 39.86
N GLY A 537 -24.24 -23.31 38.86
CA GLY A 537 -25.24 -24.29 38.42
C GLY A 537 -26.25 -23.81 37.36
N SER A 538 -26.02 -24.16 36.09
CA SER A 538 -27.04 -24.41 35.05
C SER A 538 -28.17 -23.38 34.79
N GLN A 539 -27.91 -22.37 33.94
CA GLN A 539 -28.89 -21.88 32.95
C GLN A 539 -28.19 -21.40 31.67
N VAL A 540 -28.23 -22.19 30.58
CA VAL A 540 -27.82 -21.79 29.22
C VAL A 540 -28.69 -22.50 28.16
N GLU A 541 -30.02 -22.37 28.23
CA GLU A 541 -30.95 -22.90 27.21
C GLU A 541 -32.14 -21.96 26.89
N GLU A 542 -31.93 -20.64 26.83
CA GLU A 542 -32.99 -19.72 26.35
C GLU A 542 -32.63 -18.57 25.37
N PRO A 543 -31.37 -18.30 24.97
CA PRO A 543 -31.10 -17.34 23.88
C PRO A 543 -31.56 -17.82 22.48
N LEU A 544 -31.66 -19.13 22.26
CA LEU A 544 -31.77 -19.73 20.92
C LEU A 544 -33.13 -19.54 20.24
N ARG A 545 -34.23 -19.48 20.99
CA ARG A 545 -35.59 -19.38 20.40
C ARG A 545 -35.89 -18.02 19.79
N LEU A 546 -35.37 -16.93 20.36
CA LEU A 546 -35.61 -15.58 19.83
C LEU A 546 -34.87 -15.35 18.50
N TYR A 547 -33.65 -15.88 18.37
CA TYR A 547 -32.87 -15.82 17.13
C TYR A 547 -33.53 -16.62 16.00
N GLN A 548 -34.11 -17.78 16.31
CA GLN A 548 -34.77 -18.63 15.31
C GLN A 548 -36.06 -17.98 14.76
N PHE A 549 -36.76 -17.19 15.57
CA PHE A 549 -37.94 -16.43 15.13
C PHE A 549 -37.58 -15.27 14.18
N ILE A 550 -36.50 -14.54 14.46
CA ILE A 550 -36.01 -13.44 13.61
C ILE A 550 -35.52 -13.97 12.25
N VAL A 551 -34.77 -15.07 12.24
CA VAL A 551 -34.24 -15.68 10.99
C VAL A 551 -35.34 -16.26 10.09
N GLN A 552 -36.51 -16.63 10.64
CA GLN A 552 -37.66 -17.06 9.83
C GLN A 552 -38.46 -15.90 9.22
N ALA A 553 -38.35 -14.68 9.76
CA ALA A 553 -39.10 -13.51 9.27
C ALA A 553 -38.53 -12.92 7.96
N THR A 554 -37.25 -13.14 7.64
CA THR A 554 -36.56 -12.55 6.48
C THR A 554 -36.38 -13.52 5.32
N LYS A 555 -37.47 -14.10 4.81
CA LYS A 555 -37.53 -14.63 3.43
C LYS A 555 -38.01 -13.53 2.48
N PRO A 556 -37.23 -13.11 1.47
CA PRO A 556 -37.74 -12.23 0.43
C PRO A 556 -38.77 -12.98 -0.43
N LEU A 557 -39.94 -12.36 -0.60
CA LEU A 557 -40.93 -12.75 -1.60
C LEU A 557 -40.41 -12.38 -2.99
N PHE A 558 -39.75 -13.32 -3.68
CA PHE A 558 -39.71 -13.28 -5.14
C PHE A 558 -41.08 -13.71 -5.65
N LEU A 559 -41.76 -12.81 -6.38
CA LEU A 559 -42.94 -13.19 -7.16
C LEU A 559 -42.51 -13.99 -8.39
N ASP A 560 -43.26 -15.04 -8.70
CA ASP A 560 -43.24 -15.67 -10.02
C ASP A 560 -43.84 -14.71 -11.07
N CYS A 561 -42.98 -13.99 -11.77
CA CYS A 561 -43.37 -13.30 -13.01
C CYS A 561 -43.08 -14.20 -14.21
N HIS A 562 -43.99 -15.14 -14.47
CA HIS A 562 -44.09 -15.79 -15.77
C HIS A 562 -44.47 -14.74 -16.83
N CYS A 563 -43.50 -14.32 -17.64
CA CYS A 563 -43.75 -13.59 -18.89
C CYS A 563 -43.13 -14.37 -20.05
N GLU A 564 -43.99 -14.98 -20.85
CA GLU A 564 -43.62 -15.47 -22.18
C GLU A 564 -43.23 -14.25 -23.05
N TYR A 565 -42.24 -14.42 -23.93
CA TYR A 565 -41.90 -13.42 -24.94
C TYR A 565 -41.78 -14.09 -26.31
N GLY A 566 -42.75 -13.81 -27.16
CA GLY A 566 -42.65 -14.01 -28.60
C GLY A 566 -42.15 -12.75 -29.31
N ASP A 567 -41.48 -12.97 -30.43
CA ASP A 567 -41.30 -12.08 -31.58
C ASP A 567 -40.84 -10.61 -31.43
N SER A 568 -39.63 -10.44 -31.96
CA SER A 568 -38.96 -9.25 -32.52
C SER A 568 -39.80 -8.32 -33.43
N PRO A 569 -39.24 -7.20 -33.95
CA PRO A 569 -38.29 -6.22 -33.39
C PRO A 569 -38.63 -4.75 -33.73
N GLY A 570 -37.91 -3.74 -33.17
CA GLY A 570 -37.86 -2.42 -33.85
C GLY A 570 -37.37 -1.16 -33.10
N ALA A 571 -36.13 -0.74 -33.40
CA ALA A 571 -35.61 0.65 -33.38
C ALA A 571 -35.54 1.46 -32.05
N PRO A 572 -34.72 2.55 -31.97
CA PRO A 572 -34.32 3.16 -30.69
C PRO A 572 -34.70 4.64 -30.49
N LEU A 573 -34.74 5.10 -29.23
CA LEU A 573 -34.67 6.52 -28.84
C LEU A 573 -33.84 6.71 -27.55
N SER A 574 -33.30 7.91 -27.35
CA SER A 574 -32.37 8.27 -26.27
C SER A 574 -32.83 9.51 -25.49
N VAL A 575 -32.69 9.49 -24.16
CA VAL A 575 -32.83 10.66 -23.27
C VAL A 575 -31.80 10.55 -22.12
N HIS A 576 -31.31 11.70 -21.64
CA HIS A 576 -30.32 11.81 -20.55
C HIS A 576 -30.93 11.68 -19.13
N PRO A 577 -30.11 11.47 -18.08
CA PRO A 577 -30.60 11.16 -16.74
C PRO A 577 -30.92 12.41 -15.90
N GLY A 578 -31.93 12.28 -15.03
CA GLY A 578 -32.31 13.22 -13.99
C GLY A 578 -33.32 12.58 -13.03
N GLU A 579 -33.53 13.21 -11.87
CA GLU A 579 -34.64 12.94 -10.94
C GLU A 579 -34.78 11.50 -10.41
N CYS A 580 -34.06 11.20 -9.32
CA CYS A 580 -34.55 10.24 -8.32
C CYS A 580 -33.97 10.57 -6.93
N ARG A 581 -34.69 11.40 -6.17
CA ARG A 581 -34.44 11.75 -4.76
C ARG A 581 -35.81 12.00 -4.11
N ASN A 582 -35.93 11.70 -2.81
CA ASN A 582 -37.11 11.88 -1.95
C ASN A 582 -38.17 10.75 -2.04
N GLU A 583 -37.85 9.57 -1.47
CA GLU A 583 -38.87 8.54 -1.19
C GLU A 583 -38.64 7.82 0.16
N TRP A 584 -38.24 8.58 1.19
CA TRP A 584 -37.93 8.08 2.54
C TRP A 584 -38.74 8.74 3.68
N GLU A 585 -39.75 9.57 3.36
CA GLU A 585 -40.60 10.27 4.33
C GLU A 585 -42.09 9.86 4.24
N ARG A 586 -42.36 8.57 4.02
CA ARG A 586 -43.72 8.00 4.05
C ARG A 586 -43.81 6.59 4.68
N SER A 587 -43.46 6.51 5.96
CA SER A 587 -44.11 5.59 6.91
C SER A 587 -43.86 6.09 8.34
N ALA A 588 -44.95 6.29 9.05
CA ALA A 588 -45.01 6.51 10.49
C ALA A 588 -45.92 5.43 11.10
#